data_AF-A0A831ERB9-F1
#
_entry.id   AF-A0A831ERB9-F1
#
_cell.length_a   1.000
_cell.length_b   1.000
_cell.length_c   1.000
_cell.angle_alpha   90.00
_cell.angle_beta   90.00
_cell.angle_gamma   90.00
#
_symmetry.space_group_name_H-M   'P 1'
#
loop_
_entity.id
_entity.type
_entity.pdbx_description
1 polymer ?
#
loop_
_entity_poly.entity_id
_entity_poly.type
_entity_poly.pdbx_seq_one_letter_code
_entity_poly.pdbx_strand_id
1 'polypeptide(L)'
;MSDIWWSLPLTVLVFLAARRLAARVNIAICNPLLIAMTVIILLLMLLQMPYARYFQGSVLLNQLLQPAVVALALPLYEQMHQIRMHWKSILSICFIGSLTAIISGGAIALWLGATPQIAATL
;
A
#
# COMPACT_ATOMS: atom_id res chain seq x y z
N MET A 1 24.04 -1.04 5.28
CA MET A 1 23.69 -2.48 5.41
C MET A 1 23.45 -2.92 6.86
N SER A 2 23.61 -2.04 7.86
CA SER A 2 23.41 -2.36 9.29
C SER A 2 21.95 -2.23 9.76
N ASP A 3 21.13 -1.40 9.12
CA ASP A 3 19.78 -1.08 9.63
C ASP A 3 18.72 -2.17 9.35
N ILE A 4 19.03 -3.13 8.47
CA ILE A 4 18.19 -4.30 8.15
C ILE A 4 17.83 -5.09 9.41
N TRP A 5 18.79 -5.23 10.34
CA TRP A 5 18.65 -6.04 11.54
C TRP A 5 17.60 -5.51 12.52
N TRP A 6 17.25 -4.22 12.44
CA TRP A 6 16.24 -3.60 13.29
C TRP A 6 14.92 -3.38 12.55
N SER A 7 14.96 -2.86 11.32
CA SER A 7 13.74 -2.48 10.60
C SER A 7 12.90 -3.67 10.18
N LEU A 8 13.52 -4.76 9.72
CA LEU A 8 12.81 -5.91 9.17
C LEU A 8 12.03 -6.66 10.27
N PRO A 9 12.65 -6.99 11.43
CA PRO A 9 11.91 -7.56 12.55
C PRO A 9 10.82 -6.64 13.07
N LEU A 10 11.07 -5.32 13.13
CA LEU A 10 10.08 -4.33 13.54
C LEU A 10 8.84 -4.37 12.62
N THR A 11 9.04 -4.30 11.31
CA THR A 11 7.94 -4.34 10.33
C THR A 11 7.15 -5.63 10.42
N VAL A 12 7.83 -6.78 10.55
CA VAL A 12 7.16 -8.09 10.67
C VAL A 12 6.38 -8.19 11.99
N LEU A 13 6.95 -7.77 13.11
CA LEU A 13 6.32 -7.84 14.43
C LEU A 13 5.11 -6.91 14.49
N VAL A 14 5.23 -5.66 14.01
CA VAL A 14 4.12 -4.71 13.93
C VAL A 14 3.03 -5.25 13.00
N PHE A 15 3.37 -5.82 11.84
CA PHE A 15 2.39 -6.41 10.95
C PHE A 15 1.66 -7.61 11.58
N LEU A 16 2.37 -8.50 12.27
CA LEU A 16 1.76 -9.63 12.96
C LEU A 16 0.85 -9.19 14.11
N ALA A 17 1.26 -8.18 14.87
CA ALA A 17 0.43 -7.58 15.92
C ALA A 17 -0.82 -6.91 15.33
N ALA A 18 -0.67 -6.10 14.27
CA ALA A 18 -1.77 -5.47 13.54
C ALA A 18 -2.72 -6.51 12.96
N ARG A 19 -2.20 -7.61 12.41
CA ARG A 19 -3.01 -8.72 11.88
C ARG A 19 -3.79 -9.44 12.97
N ARG A 20 -3.18 -9.69 14.14
CA ARG A 20 -3.89 -10.28 15.29
C ARG A 20 -4.98 -9.34 15.81
N LEU A 21 -4.71 -8.03 15.84
CA LEU A 21 -5.68 -7.02 16.24
C LEU A 21 -6.85 -6.95 15.24
N ALA A 22 -6.55 -6.88 13.95
CA ALA A 22 -7.56 -6.87 12.88
C ALA A 22 -8.44 -8.14 12.91
N ALA A 23 -7.84 -9.31 13.15
CA ALA A 23 -8.58 -10.57 13.28
C ALA A 23 -9.50 -10.61 14.52
N ARG A 24 -9.12 -9.94 15.61
CA ARG A 24 -9.95 -9.80 16.81
C ARG A 24 -11.11 -8.82 16.61
N VAL A 25 -10.87 -7.76 15.85
CA VAL A 25 -11.83 -6.67 15.64
C VAL A 25 -12.85 -7.03 14.55
N ASN A 26 -12.50 -7.87 13.56
CA ASN A 26 -13.41 -8.43 12.55
C ASN A 26 -14.27 -7.38 11.80
N ILE A 27 -13.77 -6.14 11.70
CA ILE A 27 -14.39 -5.05 10.95
C ILE A 27 -13.70 -4.99 9.57
N ALA A 28 -14.50 -4.94 8.50
CA ALA A 28 -14.01 -4.90 7.11
C ALA A 28 -13.07 -3.71 6.80
N ILE A 29 -13.14 -2.64 7.59
CA ILE A 29 -12.30 -1.43 7.48
C ILE A 29 -10.92 -1.62 8.13
N CYS A 30 -10.76 -2.57 9.07
CA CYS A 30 -9.50 -2.81 9.77
C CYS A 30 -8.55 -3.66 8.91
N ASN A 31 -8.05 -3.09 7.81
CA ASN A 31 -7.03 -3.73 7.00
C ASN A 31 -5.71 -3.80 7.81
N PRO A 32 -5.15 -5.00 8.06
CA PRO A 32 -3.89 -5.17 8.78
C PRO A 32 -2.74 -4.34 8.20
N LEU A 33 -2.71 -4.15 6.87
CA LEU A 33 -1.69 -3.35 6.19
C LEU A 33 -1.79 -1.88 6.56
N LEU A 34 -3.00 -1.31 6.55
CA LEU A 34 -3.22 0.10 6.91
C LEU A 34 -2.82 0.33 8.38
N ILE A 35 -3.27 -0.55 9.28
CA ILE A 35 -2.93 -0.46 10.71
C ILE A 35 -1.41 -0.53 10.91
N ALA A 36 -0.74 -1.50 10.28
CA ALA A 36 0.70 -1.62 10.38
C ALA A 36 1.43 -0.38 9.85
N MET A 37 1.00 0.16 8.70
CA MET A 37 1.57 1.37 8.11
C MET A 37 1.40 2.57 9.05
N THR A 38 0.21 2.80 9.59
CA THR A 38 -0.06 3.90 10.53
C THR A 38 0.81 3.79 11.78
N VAL A 39 0.92 2.58 12.36
CA VAL A 39 1.76 2.34 13.54
C VAL A 39 3.24 2.59 13.24
N ILE A 40 3.75 2.12 12.11
CA ILE A 40 5.15 2.34 11.70
C ILE A 40 5.43 3.83 11.49
N ILE A 41 4.52 4.58 10.85
CA ILE A 41 4.67 6.03 10.64
C ILE A 41 4.74 6.74 12.00
N LEU A 42 3.82 6.44 12.93
CA LEU A 42 3.83 6.99 14.28
C LEU A 42 5.13 6.68 15.02
N LEU A 43 5.61 5.44 14.95
CA LEU A 43 6.88 5.05 15.55
C LEU A 43 8.06 5.82 14.95
N LEU A 44 8.13 5.96 13.62
CA LEU A 44 9.20 6.72 12.95
C LEU A 44 9.21 8.19 13.38
N MET A 45 8.02 8.80 13.54
CA MET A 45 7.88 10.17 14.02
C MET A 45 8.33 10.32 15.48
N LEU A 46 7.95 9.37 16.36
CA LEU A 46 8.36 9.36 17.77
C LEU A 46 9.87 9.14 17.94
N LEU A 47 10.45 8.25 17.14
CA LEU A 47 11.89 7.95 17.16
C LEU A 47 12.73 8.99 16.37
N GLN A 48 12.10 9.99 15.73
CA GLN A 48 12.75 11.01 14.89
C GLN A 48 13.68 10.41 13.84
N MET A 49 13.33 9.23 13.30
CA MET A 49 14.15 8.50 12.35
C MET A 49 13.75 8.83 10.91
N PRO A 50 14.71 9.17 10.02
CA PRO A 50 14.39 9.50 8.64
C PRO A 50 13.87 8.28 7.90
N TYR A 51 12.78 8.46 7.14
CA TYR A 51 12.15 7.41 6.33
C TYR A 51 13.14 6.70 5.40
N ALA A 52 14.09 7.44 4.83
CA ALA A 52 15.14 6.88 3.96
C ALA A 52 15.92 5.73 4.62
N ARG A 53 16.18 5.83 5.93
CA ARG A 53 16.89 4.81 6.70
C ARG A 53 16.05 3.57 6.93
N TYR A 54 14.76 3.75 7.22
CA TYR A 54 13.79 2.65 7.30
C TYR A 54 13.61 1.93 5.96
N PHE A 55 13.54 2.70 4.86
CA PHE A 55 13.40 2.18 3.51
C PHE A 55 14.59 1.32 3.11
N GLN A 56 15.83 1.76 3.41
CA GLN A 56 17.05 0.97 3.19
C GLN A 56 17.08 -0.32 4.01
N GLY A 57 16.55 -0.31 5.23
CA GLY A 57 16.44 -1.50 6.05
C GLY A 57 15.35 -2.49 5.58
N SER A 58 14.37 -2.02 4.81
CA SER A 58 13.26 -2.82 4.27
C SER A 58 13.53 -3.36 2.85
N VAL A 59 14.76 -3.26 2.35
CA VAL A 59 15.13 -3.65 0.98
C VAL A 59 14.75 -5.09 0.64
N LEU A 60 14.91 -6.03 1.57
CA LEU A 60 14.53 -7.43 1.33
C LEU A 60 13.02 -7.56 1.06
N LEU A 61 12.17 -6.86 1.81
CA LEU A 61 10.72 -6.86 1.57
C LEU A 61 10.39 -6.23 0.23
N ASN A 62 11.05 -5.12 -0.13
CA ASN A 62 10.88 -4.48 -1.43
C ASN A 62 11.32 -5.39 -2.59
N GLN A 63 12.39 -6.16 -2.44
CA GLN A 63 12.82 -7.14 -3.43
C GLN A 63 11.82 -8.29 -3.57
N LEU A 64 11.19 -8.71 -2.47
CA LEU A 64 10.14 -9.73 -2.47
C LEU A 64 8.80 -9.24 -3.06
N LEU A 65 8.56 -7.92 -3.16
CA LEU A 65 7.37 -7.39 -3.82
C LEU A 65 7.33 -7.79 -5.30
N GLN A 66 8.47 -7.81 -5.98
CA GLN A 66 8.54 -8.17 -7.40
C GLN A 66 8.04 -9.60 -7.68
N PRO A 67 8.59 -10.67 -7.05
CA PRO A 67 8.07 -12.02 -7.23
C PRO A 67 6.65 -12.17 -6.68
N ALA A 68 6.25 -11.39 -5.66
CA ALA A 68 4.86 -11.39 -5.18
C ALA A 68 3.88 -10.84 -6.23
N VAL A 69 4.25 -9.79 -6.97
CA VAL A 69 3.45 -9.26 -8.09
C VAL A 69 3.35 -10.29 -9.22
N VAL A 70 4.45 -10.98 -9.53
CA VAL A 70 4.44 -12.08 -10.53
C VAL A 70 3.55 -13.24 -10.06
N ALA A 71 3.63 -13.63 -8.79
CA ALA A 71 2.77 -14.66 -8.21
C ALA A 71 1.28 -14.27 -8.25
N LEU A 72 0.97 -12.97 -8.10
CA LEU A 72 -0.39 -12.44 -8.22
C LEU A 72 -0.89 -12.43 -9.68
N ALA A 73 0.00 -12.44 -10.67
CA ALA A 73 -0.39 -12.56 -12.07
C ALA A 73 -0.93 -13.96 -12.41
N LEU A 74 -0.51 -15.01 -11.68
CA LEU A 74 -0.97 -16.39 -11.89
C LEU A 74 -2.50 -16.55 -11.71
N PRO A 75 -3.13 -16.18 -10.59
CA PRO A 75 -4.58 -16.29 -10.44
C PRO A 75 -5.34 -15.41 -11.45
N LEU A 76 -4.74 -14.28 -11.86
CA LEU A 76 -5.30 -13.42 -12.91
C LEU A 76 -5.31 -14.13 -14.27
N TYR A 77 -4.23 -14.87 -14.57
CA TYR A 77 -4.10 -15.68 -15.77
C TYR A 77 -5.10 -16.84 -15.78
N GLU A 78 -5.28 -17.53 -14.64
CA GLU A 78 -6.28 -18.60 -14.50
C GLU A 78 -7.71 -18.07 -14.74
N GLN A 79 -8.02 -16.86 -14.29
CA GLN A 79 -9.32 -16.20 -14.53
C GLN A 79 -9.38 -15.40 -15.83
N MET A 80 -8.38 -15.49 -16.70
CA MET A 80 -8.28 -14.66 -17.91
C MET A 80 -9.41 -14.91 -18.91
N HIS A 81 -10.08 -16.06 -18.86
CA HIS A 81 -11.30 -16.30 -19.64
C HIS A 81 -12.47 -15.42 -19.17
N GLN A 82 -12.69 -15.31 -17.86
CA GLN A 82 -13.73 -14.45 -17.27
C GLN A 82 -13.42 -12.97 -17.52
N ILE A 83 -12.16 -12.57 -17.38
CA ILE A 83 -11.71 -11.21 -17.69
C ILE A 83 -11.98 -10.87 -19.16
N ARG A 84 -11.71 -11.79 -20.08
CA ARG A 84 -11.99 -11.60 -21.52
C ARG A 84 -13.49 -11.56 -21.85
N MET A 85 -14.37 -12.16 -21.04
CA MET A 85 -15.81 -12.02 -21.22
C MET A 85 -16.31 -10.64 -20.80
N HIS A 86 -15.71 -10.05 -19.77
CA HIS A 86 -16.14 -8.77 -19.18
C HIS A 86 -15.20 -7.58 -19.46
N TRP A 87 -14.26 -7.72 -20.40
CA TRP A 87 -13.17 -6.75 -20.61
C TRP A 87 -13.66 -5.31 -20.86
N LYS A 88 -14.76 -5.13 -21.60
CA LYS A 88 -15.35 -3.81 -21.86
C LYS A 88 -15.83 -3.13 -20.58
N SER A 89 -16.47 -3.90 -19.70
CA SER A 89 -16.96 -3.42 -18.41
C SER A 89 -15.80 -3.08 -17.48
N ILE A 90 -14.80 -3.97 -17.37
CA ILE A 90 -13.59 -3.74 -16.57
C ILE A 90 -12.88 -2.47 -17.02
N LEU A 91 -12.67 -2.32 -18.33
CA LEU A 91 -11.99 -1.15 -18.88
C LEU A 91 -12.78 0.14 -18.61
N SER A 92 -14.10 0.14 -18.80
CA SER A 92 -14.95 1.31 -18.53
C SER A 92 -14.95 1.70 -17.05
N ILE A 93 -15.10 0.73 -16.15
CA ILE A 93 -15.09 0.96 -14.69
C ILE A 93 -13.72 1.47 -14.24
N CYS A 94 -12.63 0.85 -14.68
CA CYS A 94 -11.28 1.31 -14.36
C CYS A 94 -11.01 2.72 -14.90
N PHE A 95 -11.47 3.03 -16.11
CA PHE A 95 -11.28 4.35 -16.70
C PHE A 95 -12.04 5.43 -15.94
N ILE A 96 -13.34 5.22 -15.70
CA ILE A 96 -14.19 6.17 -14.96
C ILE A 96 -13.72 6.29 -13.52
N GLY A 97 -13.38 5.18 -12.88
CA GLY A 97 -12.91 5.13 -11.50
C GLY A 97 -11.57 5.84 -11.33
N SER A 98 -10.61 5.60 -12.24
CA SER A 98 -9.32 6.30 -12.24
C SER A 98 -9.49 7.79 -12.46
N LEU A 99 -10.27 8.19 -13.48
CA LEU A 99 -10.53 9.61 -13.75
C LEU A 99 -11.20 10.30 -12.56
N THR A 100 -12.17 9.62 -11.93
CA THR A 100 -12.84 10.13 -10.73
C THR A 100 -11.87 10.24 -9.55
N ALA A 101 -11.00 9.25 -9.33
CA ALA A 101 -10.00 9.25 -8.26
C ALA A 101 -8.99 10.39 -8.45
N ILE A 102 -8.48 10.59 -9.67
CA ILE A 102 -7.53 11.68 -10.00
C ILE A 102 -8.19 13.04 -9.78
N ILE A 103 -9.38 13.27 -10.35
CA ILE A 103 -10.07 14.56 -10.25
C ILE A 103 -10.44 14.87 -8.80
N SER A 104 -11.09 13.93 -8.11
CA SER A 104 -11.54 14.15 -6.72
C SER A 104 -10.36 14.24 -5.75
N GLY A 105 -9.39 13.34 -5.85
CA GLY A 105 -8.19 13.35 -5.02
C GLY A 105 -7.37 14.61 -5.23
N GLY A 106 -7.12 15.00 -6.48
CA GLY A 106 -6.40 16.22 -6.83
C GLY A 106 -7.13 17.48 -6.37
N ALA A 107 -8.45 17.57 -6.57
CA ALA A 107 -9.24 18.70 -6.12
C ALA A 107 -9.22 18.85 -4.59
N ILE A 108 -9.40 17.76 -3.84
CA ILE A 108 -9.35 17.78 -2.37
C ILE A 108 -7.94 18.15 -1.89
N ALA A 109 -6.90 17.58 -2.48
CA ALA A 109 -5.51 17.89 -2.12
C ALA A 109 -5.17 19.36 -2.33
N LEU A 110 -5.54 19.94 -3.48
CA LEU A 110 -5.35 21.37 -3.75
C LEU A 110 -6.19 22.24 -2.82
N TRP A 111 -7.41 21.83 -2.49
CA TRP A 111 -8.27 22.59 -1.58
C TRP A 111 -7.74 22.61 -0.14
N LEU A 112 -7.09 21.54 0.29
CA LEU A 112 -6.37 21.46 1.58
C LEU A 112 -4.98 22.14 1.55
N GLY A 113 -4.60 22.77 0.43
CA GLY A 113 -3.35 23.53 0.30
C GLY A 113 -2.12 22.70 -0.04
N ALA A 114 -2.28 21.49 -0.58
CA ALA A 114 -1.14 20.69 -1.06
C ALA A 114 -0.45 21.39 -2.24
N THR A 115 0.88 21.25 -2.34
CA THR A 115 1.62 21.81 -3.48
C THR A 115 1.22 21.13 -4.78
N PRO A 116 1.30 21.83 -5.93
CA PRO A 116 0.97 21.24 -7.23
C PRO A 116 1.81 19.99 -7.55
N GLN A 117 3.04 19.90 -7.01
CA GLN A 117 3.89 18.73 -7.19
C GLN A 117 3.33 17.49 -6.48
N ILE A 118 2.73 17.65 -5.29
CA ILE A 118 2.12 16.54 -4.56
C ILE A 118 0.81 16.13 -5.24
N ALA A 119 0.00 17.09 -5.66
CA ALA A 119 -1.24 16.81 -6.39
C ALA A 119 -1.00 16.10 -7.73
N ALA A 120 0.12 16.37 -8.41
CA ALA A 120 0.50 15.71 -9.66
C ALA A 120 0.96 14.25 -9.50
N THR A 121 1.15 13.76 -8.27
CA THR A 121 1.50 12.34 -8.02
C THR A 121 0.30 11.41 -7.95
N LEU A 122 -0.93 11.96 -7.96
CA LEU A 122 -2.20 11.24 -7.99
C LEU A 122 -2.58 10.85 -9.43
#